data_AF-A0A6I0EH25-F1
#
_entry.id   AF-A0A6I0EH25-F1
#
_cell.length_a   1.000
_cell.length_b   1.000
_cell.length_c   1.000
_cell.angle_alpha   90.00
_cell.angle_beta   90.00
_cell.angle_gamma   90.00
#
_symmetry.space_group_name_H-M   'P 1'
#
loop_
_entity.id
_entity.type
_entity.pdbx_description
1 polymer ?
#
loop_
_entity_poly.entity_id
_entity_poly.type
_entity_poly.pdbx_seq_one_letter_code
_entity_poly.pdbx_strand_id
1 'polypeptide(L)'
;MTTLQASAQKQLRQLVEQIERLEEEKKALAGDIRDKFLEAKGLGFDVKVLRQVVRLRKKSATERQEEDAVLEVYLHALGMISDAEALHSAADKMIAAE
;
A
#
# COMPACT_ATOMS: atom_id res chain seq x y z
N MET A 1 41.79 -5.10 15.93
CA MET A 1 40.81 -4.12 15.43
C MET A 1 41.16 -3.81 13.99
N THR A 2 40.30 -4.17 13.04
CA THR A 2 40.50 -3.86 11.62
C THR A 2 40.04 -2.41 11.38
N THR A 3 40.99 -1.51 11.14
CA THR A 3 40.72 -0.12 10.78
C THR A 3 40.41 -0.01 9.29
N LEU A 4 39.32 0.66 8.90
CA LEU A 4 39.02 0.95 7.49
C LEU A 4 40.14 1.79 6.86
N GLN A 5 40.52 1.47 5.62
CA GLN A 5 41.40 2.32 4.82
C GLN A 5 40.77 3.70 4.58
N ALA A 6 41.59 4.75 4.47
CA ALA A 6 41.12 6.13 4.33
C ALA A 6 40.18 6.36 3.13
N SER A 7 40.39 5.65 2.02
CA SER A 7 39.50 5.66 0.86
C SER A 7 38.11 5.11 1.19
N ALA A 8 38.05 3.99 1.91
CA ALA A 8 36.80 3.38 2.37
C ALA A 8 36.08 4.27 3.38
N GLN A 9 36.82 4.98 4.25
CA GLN A 9 36.22 5.96 5.17
C GLN A 9 35.56 7.14 4.42
N LYS A 10 36.19 7.64 3.35
CA LYS A 10 35.63 8.71 2.52
C LYS A 10 34.37 8.25 1.78
N GLN A 11 34.40 7.05 1.20
CA GLN A 11 33.23 6.45 0.55
C GLN A 11 32.07 6.25 1.52
N LEU A 12 32.36 5.77 2.73
CA LEU A 12 31.35 5.61 3.78
C LEU A 12 30.69 6.95 4.15
N ARG A 13 31.48 8.02 4.35
CA ARG A 13 30.94 9.35 4.64
C ARG A 13 30.02 9.84 3.53
N GLN A 14 30.44 9.72 2.27
CA GLN A 14 29.63 10.13 1.13
C GLN A 14 28.31 9.34 1.04
N LEU A 15 28.35 8.02 1.31
CA LEU A 15 27.17 7.18 1.32
C LEU A 15 26.20 7.58 2.44
N VAL A 16 26.71 7.82 3.65
CA VAL A 16 25.90 8.27 4.80
C VAL A 16 25.24 9.61 4.49
N GLU A 17 26.00 10.60 4.00
CA GLU A 17 25.46 11.91 3.62
C GLU A 17 24.37 11.81 2.54
N GLN A 18 24.52 10.90 1.57
CA GLN A 18 23.48 10.63 0.57
C GLN A 18 22.22 10.04 1.18
N ILE A 19 22.36 9.07 2.10
CA ILE A 19 21.23 8.44 2.79
C ILE A 19 20.49 9.46 3.66
N GLU A 20 21.21 10.30 4.39
CA GLU A 20 20.61 11.33 5.25
C GLU A 20 19.76 12.32 4.43
N ARG A 21 20.28 12.78 3.29
CA ARG A 21 19.50 13.62 2.36
C ARG A 21 18.23 12.93 1.87
N LEU A 22 18.33 11.65 1.49
CA LEU A 22 17.16 10.88 1.03
C LEU A 22 16.12 10.67 2.15
N GLU A 23 16.55 10.48 3.41
CA GLU A 23 15.64 10.37 4.55
C GLU A 23 14.96 11.70 4.87
N GLU A 24 15.65 12.84 4.70
CA GLU A 24 15.03 14.17 4.81
C GLU A 24 13.97 14.40 3.72
N GLU A 25 14.29 14.09 2.45
CA GLU A 25 13.33 14.18 1.33
C GLU A 25 12.11 13.30 1.56
N LYS A 26 12.32 12.05 2.00
CA LYS A 26 11.24 11.13 2.34
C LYS A 26 10.37 11.65 3.49
N LYS A 27 10.97 12.30 4.49
CA LYS A 27 10.23 12.92 5.60
C LYS A 27 9.39 14.09 5.12
N ALA A 28 9.93 14.95 4.25
CA ALA A 28 9.18 16.04 3.64
C ALA A 28 7.98 15.51 2.84
N LEU A 29 8.21 14.54 1.96
CA LEU A 29 7.15 13.91 1.17
C LEU A 29 6.08 13.22 2.04
N ALA A 30 6.50 12.58 3.14
CA ALA A 30 5.56 11.99 4.09
C ALA A 30 4.69 13.05 4.79
N GLY A 31 5.26 14.25 5.01
CA GLY A 31 4.53 15.45 5.46
C GLY A 31 3.47 15.86 4.45
N ASP A 32 3.86 16.07 3.19
CA ASP A 32 2.93 16.46 2.13
C ASP A 32 1.77 15.48 1.96
N ILE A 33 2.06 14.18 2.01
CA ILE A 33 1.05 13.11 1.96
C ILE A 33 0.09 13.22 3.15
N ARG A 34 0.61 13.51 4.36
CA ARG A 34 -0.22 13.68 5.56
C ARG A 34 -1.16 14.87 5.39
N ASP A 35 -0.65 15.99 4.89
CA ASP A 35 -1.43 17.21 4.71
C ASP A 35 -2.55 17.01 3.68
N LYS A 36 -2.31 16.24 2.62
CA LYS A 36 -3.38 15.84 1.67
C LYS A 36 -4.48 15.01 2.31
N PHE A 37 -4.13 14.10 3.22
CA PHE A 37 -5.15 13.36 3.98
C PHE A 37 -5.91 14.26 4.97
N LEU A 38 -5.25 15.27 5.56
CA LEU A 38 -5.92 16.23 6.44
C LEU A 38 -6.85 17.17 5.65
N GLU A 39 -6.43 17.61 4.47
CA GLU A 39 -7.28 18.35 3.53
C GLU A 39 -8.53 17.55 3.17
N ALA A 40 -8.36 16.28 2.79
CA ALA A 40 -9.48 15.38 2.50
C ALA A 40 -10.42 15.21 3.71
N LYS A 41 -9.87 15.15 4.94
CA LYS A 41 -10.68 15.13 6.16
C LYS A 41 -11.49 16.41 6.34
N GLY A 42 -10.89 17.57 6.06
CA GLY A 42 -11.56 18.88 6.12
C GLY A 42 -12.71 19.00 5.11
N LEU A 43 -12.59 18.33 3.96
CA LEU A 43 -13.64 18.20 2.95
C LEU A 43 -14.73 17.19 3.32
N GLY A 44 -14.60 16.46 4.44
CA GLY A 44 -15.57 15.48 4.92
C GLY A 44 -15.33 14.05 4.45
N PHE A 45 -14.20 13.73 3.81
CA PHE A 45 -13.89 12.36 3.41
C PHE A 45 -13.37 11.51 4.58
N ASP A 46 -13.71 10.23 4.59
CA ASP A 46 -13.11 9.26 5.52
C ASP A 46 -11.67 8.90 5.08
N VAL A 47 -10.71 9.41 5.86
CA VAL A 47 -9.27 9.18 5.64
C VAL A 47 -8.89 7.70 5.72
N LYS A 48 -9.57 6.89 6.56
CA LYS A 48 -9.28 5.46 6.69
C LYS A 48 -9.63 4.74 5.39
N VAL A 49 -10.79 5.04 4.83
CA VAL A 49 -11.25 4.48 3.54
C VAL A 49 -10.35 4.95 2.41
N LEU A 50 -9.98 6.25 2.36
CA LEU A 50 -9.05 6.75 1.34
C LEU A 50 -7.68 6.04 1.37
N ARG A 51 -7.14 5.75 2.56
CA ARG A 51 -5.90 4.97 2.68
C ARG A 51 -6.05 3.54 2.14
N GLN A 52 -7.21 2.91 2.35
CA GLN A 52 -7.51 1.61 1.75
C GLN A 52 -7.58 1.72 0.23
N VAL A 53 -8.28 2.72 -0.31
CA VAL A 53 -8.37 2.96 -1.77
C VAL A 53 -6.98 3.15 -2.38
N VAL A 54 -6.12 3.98 -1.79
CA VAL A 54 -4.75 4.18 -2.28
C VAL A 54 -3.96 2.87 -2.26
N ARG A 55 -4.13 2.04 -1.23
CA ARG A 55 -3.48 0.72 -1.15
C ARG A 55 -3.98 -0.23 -2.24
N LEU A 56 -5.29 -0.30 -2.45
CA LEU A 56 -5.91 -1.13 -3.50
C LEU A 56 -5.46 -0.70 -4.90
N ARG A 57 -5.33 0.61 -5.14
CA ARG A 57 -4.87 1.17 -6.41
C ARG A 57 -3.40 0.90 -6.72
N LYS A 58 -2.59 0.55 -5.71
CA LYS A 58 -1.19 0.14 -5.92
C LYS A 58 -1.05 -1.30 -6.40
N LYS A 59 -2.06 -2.14 -6.16
CA LYS A 59 -2.07 -3.54 -6.60
C LYS A 59 -2.45 -3.64 -8.08
N SER A 60 -1.96 -4.67 -8.75
CA SER A 60 -2.43 -5.00 -10.10
C SER A 60 -3.89 -5.48 -10.07
N ALA A 61 -4.55 -5.52 -11.23
CA ALA A 61 -5.91 -6.06 -11.32
C ALA A 61 -5.94 -7.54 -10.92
N THR A 62 -4.95 -8.32 -11.36
CA THR A 62 -4.80 -9.75 -11.05
C THR A 62 -4.60 -9.99 -9.56
N GLU A 63 -3.67 -9.26 -8.92
CA GLU A 63 -3.44 -9.38 -7.48
C GLU A 63 -4.70 -9.06 -6.66
N ARG A 64 -5.49 -8.07 -7.08
CA ARG A 64 -6.77 -7.77 -6.42
C ARG A 64 -7.76 -8.92 -6.58
N GLN A 65 -7.90 -9.46 -7.79
CA GLN A 65 -8.83 -10.57 -8.06
C GLN A 65 -8.47 -11.82 -7.25
N GLU A 66 -7.17 -12.16 -7.15
CA GLU A 66 -6.69 -13.29 -6.36
C GLU A 66 -6.98 -13.10 -4.87
N GLU A 67 -6.66 -11.93 -4.32
CA GLU A 67 -6.94 -11.62 -2.91
C GLU A 67 -8.44 -11.60 -2.60
N ASP A 68 -9.26 -11.03 -3.49
CA ASP A 68 -10.71 -10.96 -3.34
C ASP A 68 -11.33 -12.37 -3.39
N ALA A 69 -10.80 -13.28 -4.23
CA ALA A 69 -11.22 -14.67 -4.26
C ALA A 69 -10.91 -15.40 -2.95
N VAL A 70 -9.71 -15.20 -2.39
CA VAL A 70 -9.34 -15.80 -1.09
C VAL A 70 -10.18 -15.21 0.05
N LEU A 71 -10.40 -13.89 0.04
CA LEU A 71 -11.24 -13.21 1.03
C LEU A 71 -12.66 -13.75 1.02
N GLU A 72 -13.25 -13.92 -0.16
CA GLU A 72 -14.59 -14.48 -0.32
C GLU A 72 -14.72 -15.89 0.28
N VAL A 73 -13.74 -16.76 0.03
CA VAL A 73 -13.69 -18.11 0.66
C VAL A 73 -13.68 -18.01 2.19
N TYR A 74 -12.91 -17.09 2.75
CA TYR A 74 -12.85 -16.92 4.21
C TYR A 74 -14.13 -16.33 4.79
N LEU A 75 -14.73 -15.33 4.13
CA LEU A 75 -16.00 -14.75 4.56
C LEU A 75 -17.14 -15.78 4.52
N HIS A 76 -17.17 -16.62 3.47
CA HIS A 76 -18.12 -17.72 3.35
C HIS A 76 -17.93 -18.75 4.47
N ALA A 77 -16.69 -19.18 4.72
CA ALA A 77 -16.38 -20.13 5.78
C ALA A 77 -16.74 -19.61 7.19
N LEU A 78 -16.70 -18.28 7.39
CA LEU A 78 -17.10 -17.62 8.63
C LEU A 78 -18.61 -17.28 8.70
N GLY A 79 -19.39 -17.62 7.66
CA GLY A 79 -20.82 -17.32 7.59
C GLY A 79 -21.14 -15.83 7.46
N MET A 80 -20.18 -15.02 7.04
CA MET A 80 -20.33 -13.57 6.85
C MET A 80 -20.94 -13.20 5.50
N ILE A 81 -20.97 -14.14 4.56
CA ILE A 81 -21.69 -14.05 3.29
C ILE A 81 -22.43 -15.36 3.05
N SER A 82 -23.60 -15.27 2.42
CA SER A 82 -24.43 -16.41 2.06
C SER A 82 -24.01 -17.05 0.74
N ASP A 83 -24.43 -18.29 0.50
CA ASP A 83 -24.19 -19.01 -0.76
C ASP A 83 -24.69 -18.20 -1.99
N ALA A 84 -25.81 -17.51 -1.84
CA ALA A 84 -26.38 -16.68 -2.90
C ALA A 84 -25.52 -15.45 -3.23
N GLU A 85 -24.87 -14.85 -2.23
CA GLU A 85 -23.99 -13.70 -2.40
C GLU A 85 -22.64 -14.11 -3.01
N ALA A 86 -22.10 -15.26 -2.61
CA ALA A 86 -20.89 -15.82 -3.21
C ALA A 86 -21.08 -16.18 -4.69
N LEU A 87 -22.24 -16.74 -5.06
CA LEU A 87 -22.59 -17.05 -6.44
C LEU A 87 -22.73 -15.79 -7.32
N HIS A 88 -23.30 -14.70 -6.78
CA HIS A 88 -23.45 -13.44 -7.51
C HIS A 88 -22.09 -12.78 -7.78
N SER A 89 -21.23 -12.71 -6.76
CA SER A 89 -19.85 -12.20 -6.88
C SER A 89 -19.02 -12.99 -7.89
N ALA A 90 -19.16 -14.33 -7.92
CA ALA A 90 -18.50 -15.16 -8.91
C ALA A 90 -18.98 -14.85 -10.35
N ALA A 91 -20.28 -14.64 -10.56
CA ALA A 91 -20.84 -14.30 -11.86
C ALA A 91 -20.34 -12.94 -12.39
N ASP A 92 -20.28 -11.92 -11.52
CA ASP A 92 -19.78 -10.58 -11.89
C ASP A 92 -18.29 -10.63 -12.30
N LYS A 93 -17.49 -11.44 -11.59
CA LYS A 93 -16.07 -11.66 -11.92
C LYS A 93 -15.89 -12.37 -13.26
N MET A 94 -16.79 -13.29 -13.62
CA MET A 94 -16.76 -13.97 -14.93
C MET A 94 -17.09 -13.01 -16.08
N ILE A 95 -18.06 -12.11 -15.90
CA ILE A 95 -18.42 -11.10 -16.91
C ILE A 95 -17.31 -10.06 -17.08
N ALA A 96 -16.63 -9.67 -16.00
CA ALA A 96 -15.53 -8.71 -16.05
C ALA A 96 -14.22 -9.27 -16.65
N ALA A 97 -14.16 -10.58 -16.89
CA ALA A 97 -13.01 -11.28 -17.45
C ALA A 97 -13.12 -11.50 -18.98
N GLU A 98 -14.27 -11.19 -19.60
CA GLU A 98 -14.48 -11.13 -21.05
C GLU A 98 -14.13 -9.75 -21.62
#